data_AF-A7GV53-F1
#
_entry.id   AF-A7GV53-F1
#
_cell.length_a   1.000
_cell.length_b   1.000
_cell.length_c   1.000
_cell.angle_alpha   90.00
_cell.angle_beta   90.00
_cell.angle_gamma   90.00
#
_symmetry.space_group_name_H-M   'P 1'
#
loop_
_entity.id
_entity.type
_entity.pdbx_description
1 polymer ?
#
loop_
_entity_poly.entity_id
_entity_poly.type
_entity_poly.pdbx_seq_one_letter_code
_entity_poly.pdbx_strand_id
1 'polypeptide(L)'
;MFIIGPLTLGAYTLVLRAVREQDVEVRKLFSWFTDEKNLIKSFFTYLLIYVYLILWTLLLIIPGIIKSFSYAMTYFILNNHPEYTMNQAITESRRIMDGHKMAYFLVCLSFIGWFL
;
A
#
# COMPACT_ATOMS: atom_id res chain seq x y z
N MET A 1 11.20 -8.58 -11.34
CA MET A 1 11.07 -9.70 -10.38
C MET A 1 12.02 -10.85 -10.67
N PHE A 2 12.06 -11.37 -11.91
CA PHE A 2 12.95 -12.47 -12.30
C PHE A 2 14.46 -12.20 -12.15
N ILE A 3 14.89 -10.95 -12.30
CA ILE A 3 16.30 -10.55 -12.09
C ILE A 3 16.52 -10.07 -10.66
N ILE A 4 15.63 -9.22 -10.16
CA ILE A 4 15.75 -8.58 -8.84
C ILE A 4 15.73 -9.61 -7.70
N GLY A 5 14.86 -10.63 -7.74
CA GLY A 5 14.77 -11.62 -6.68
C GLY A 5 16.07 -12.39 -6.47
N PRO A 6 16.59 -13.09 -7.50
CA PRO A 6 17.82 -13.87 -7.37
C PRO A 6 19.04 -13.00 -7.09
N LEU A 7 19.09 -11.79 -7.66
CA LEU A 7 20.17 -10.83 -7.38
C LEU A 7 20.18 -10.39 -5.91
N THR A 8 19.00 -10.08 -5.35
CA THR A 8 18.86 -9.72 -3.94
C THR A 8 19.28 -10.86 -3.01
N LEU A 9 18.85 -12.10 -3.30
CA LEU A 9 19.29 -13.27 -2.51
C LEU A 9 20.80 -13.55 -2.65
N GLY A 10 21.35 -13.33 -3.84
CA GLY A 10 22.79 -13.38 -4.08
C GLY A 10 23.56 -12.35 -3.24
N ALA A 11 23.06 -11.11 -3.18
CA ALA A 11 23.64 -10.06 -2.35
C ALA A 11 23.60 -10.43 -0.86
N TYR A 12 22.46 -10.93 -0.37
CA TYR A 12 22.35 -11.45 1.01
C TYR A 12 23.32 -12.61 1.25
N THR A 13 23.53 -13.49 0.27
CA THR A 13 24.47 -14.61 0.39
C THR A 13 25.92 -14.12 0.52
N LEU A 14 26.30 -13.08 -0.23
CA LEU A 14 27.63 -12.48 -0.09
C LEU A 14 27.83 -11.82 1.27
N VAL A 15 26.87 -11.02 1.72
CA VAL A 15 26.92 -10.36 3.04
C VAL A 15 27.01 -11.40 4.15
N LEU A 16 26.19 -12.46 4.10
CA LEU A 16 26.22 -13.52 5.11
C LEU A 16 27.55 -14.28 5.11
N ARG A 17 28.20 -14.47 3.96
CA ARG A 17 29.51 -15.12 3.87
C ARG A 17 30.62 -14.21 4.42
N ALA A 18 30.59 -12.93 4.07
CA ALA A 18 31.53 -11.93 4.60
C ALA A 18 31.47 -11.86 6.13
N VAL A 19 30.25 -11.85 6.70
CA VAL A 19 30.04 -11.85 8.17
C VAL A 19 30.50 -13.15 8.83
N ARG A 20 30.51 -14.26 8.09
CA ARG A 20 30.94 -15.58 8.59
C ARG A 20 32.43 -15.86 8.37
N GLU A 21 33.22 -14.87 7.97
CA GLU A 21 34.65 -15.01 7.64
C GLU A 21 34.91 -16.11 6.59
N GLN A 22 33.96 -16.33 5.69
CA GLN A 22 34.10 -17.27 4.58
C GLN A 22 34.56 -16.54 3.31
N ASP A 23 35.16 -17.27 2.38
CA ASP A 23 35.58 -16.72 1.09
C ASP A 23 34.41 -16.04 0.35
N VAL A 24 34.63 -14.77 0.02
CA VAL A 24 33.68 -13.92 -0.69
C VAL A 24 34.09 -13.85 -2.16
N GLU A 25 33.36 -14.58 -3.00
CA GLU A 25 33.55 -14.53 -4.45
C GLU A 25 32.38 -13.83 -5.11
N VAL A 26 32.65 -12.85 -5.98
CA VAL A 26 31.60 -12.11 -6.73
C VAL A 26 30.70 -13.06 -7.54
N ARG A 27 31.23 -14.21 -8.00
CA ARG A 27 30.45 -15.26 -8.66
C ARG A 27 29.25 -15.73 -7.82
N LYS A 28 29.36 -15.72 -6.49
CA LYS A 28 28.26 -16.13 -5.59
C LYS A 28 27.10 -15.14 -5.57
N LEU A 29 27.28 -13.90 -6.06
CA LEU A 29 26.16 -13.01 -6.35
C LEU A 29 25.18 -13.64 -7.33
N PHE A 30 25.69 -14.43 -8.28
CA PHE A 30 24.90 -15.09 -9.31
C PHE A 30 24.54 -16.53 -8.96
N SER A 31 24.84 -17.01 -7.74
CA SER A 31 24.57 -18.40 -7.36
C SER A 31 23.09 -18.76 -7.42
N TRP A 32 22.22 -17.79 -7.16
CA TRP A 32 20.77 -17.94 -7.24
C TRP A 32 20.23 -17.94 -8.67
N PHE A 33 21.06 -17.60 -9.66
CA PHE A 33 20.75 -17.73 -11.09
C PHE A 33 21.20 -19.07 -11.70
N THR A 34 22.01 -19.85 -10.97
CA THR A 34 22.66 -21.04 -11.54
C THR A 34 21.77 -22.27 -11.58
N ASP A 35 20.77 -22.35 -10.68
CA ASP A 35 19.83 -23.47 -10.59
C ASP A 35 18.40 -22.98 -10.84
N GLU A 36 17.69 -23.62 -11.75
CA GLU A 36 16.29 -23.34 -12.08
C GLU A 36 15.39 -23.40 -10.84
N LYS A 37 15.65 -24.32 -9.91
CA LYS A 37 14.88 -24.43 -8.67
C LYS A 37 15.06 -23.22 -7.77
N ASN A 38 16.29 -22.69 -7.68
CA ASN A 38 16.61 -21.52 -6.88
C ASN A 38 16.06 -20.23 -7.50
N LEU A 39 16.08 -20.13 -8.83
CA LEU A 39 15.45 -19.04 -9.58
C LEU A 39 13.95 -18.98 -9.33
N ILE A 40 13.26 -20.11 -9.50
CA ILE A 40 11.82 -20.23 -9.28
C ILE A 40 11.48 -19.90 -7.82
N LYS A 41 12.23 -20.48 -6.87
CA LYS A 41 12.05 -20.20 -5.43
C LYS A 41 12.19 -18.72 -5.11
N SER A 42 13.24 -18.08 -5.61
CA SER A 42 13.49 -16.65 -5.39
C SER A 42 12.37 -15.78 -5.96
N PHE A 43 11.91 -16.10 -7.16
CA PHE A 43 10.80 -15.42 -7.80
C PHE A 43 9.52 -15.51 -6.96
N PHE A 44 9.13 -16.72 -6.54
CA PHE A 44 7.93 -16.91 -5.73
C PHE A 44 8.06 -16.27 -4.35
N THR A 45 9.24 -16.29 -3.73
CA THR A 45 9.48 -15.58 -2.47
C THR A 45 9.25 -14.07 -2.63
N TYR A 46 9.83 -13.45 -3.66
CA TYR A 46 9.63 -12.02 -3.90
C TYR A 46 8.16 -11.70 -4.24
N LEU A 47 7.53 -12.53 -5.07
CA LEU A 47 6.10 -12.39 -5.41
C LEU A 47 5.24 -12.40 -4.17
N LEU A 48 5.44 -13.37 -3.28
CA LEU A 48 4.64 -13.56 -2.09
C LEU A 48 4.79 -12.38 -1.13
N ILE A 49 6.02 -11.90 -0.91
CA ILE A 49 6.29 -10.71 -0.10
C ILE A 49 5.53 -9.51 -0.69
N TYR A 50 5.61 -9.30 -2.01
CA TYR A 50 4.97 -8.18 -2.67
C TYR A 50 3.44 -8.24 -2.59
N VAL A 51 2.86 -9.43 -2.77
CA VAL A 51 1.42 -9.66 -2.60
C VAL A 51 1.00 -9.33 -1.17
N TYR A 52 1.71 -9.80 -0.15
CA TYR A 52 1.41 -9.48 1.23
C TYR A 52 1.50 -7.98 1.52
N LEU A 53 2.51 -7.29 1.02
CA LEU A 53 2.65 -5.84 1.18
C LEU A 53 1.48 -5.08 0.54
N ILE A 54 1.05 -5.47 -0.67
CA ILE A 54 -0.13 -4.88 -1.31
C ILE A 54 -1.38 -5.10 -0.46
N LEU A 55 -1.60 -6.31 0.03
CA LEU A 55 -2.77 -6.63 0.85
C LEU A 55 -2.81 -5.79 2.14
N TRP A 56 -1.68 -5.67 2.83
CA TRP A 56 -1.57 -4.82 4.02
C TRP A 56 -1.78 -3.34 3.71
N THR A 57 -1.21 -2.86 2.60
CA THR A 57 -1.38 -1.48 2.17
C THR A 57 -2.85 -1.19 1.83
N LEU A 58 -3.50 -2.10 1.10
CA LEU A 58 -4.91 -2.00 0.71
C LEU A 58 -5.83 -1.97 1.95
N LEU A 59 -5.52 -2.79 2.96
CA LEU A 59 -6.24 -2.82 4.23
C LEU A 59 -6.25 -1.45 4.93
N LEU A 60 -5.19 -0.63 4.78
CA LEU A 60 -5.10 0.69 5.41
C LEU A 60 -5.61 1.82 4.51
N ILE A 61 -5.35 1.75 3.21
CA ILE A 61 -5.75 2.79 2.26
C ILE A 61 -7.26 2.82 2.08
N ILE A 62 -7.91 1.66 1.87
CA ILE A 62 -9.37 1.60 1.66
C ILE A 62 -10.15 2.24 2.82
N PRO A 63 -9.95 1.88 4.10
CA PRO A 63 -10.69 2.52 5.18
C PRO A 63 -10.35 4.00 5.33
N GLY A 64 -9.12 4.41 5.02
CA GLY A 64 -8.74 5.83 4.96
C GLY A 64 -9.60 6.62 3.98
N ILE A 65 -9.76 6.12 2.74
CA ILE A 65 -10.60 6.73 1.70
C ILE A 65 -12.08 6.73 2.11
N ILE A 66 -12.59 5.64 2.65
CA ILE A 66 -14.01 5.58 3.09
C ILE A 66 -14.27 6.59 4.21
N LYS A 67 -13.32 6.76 5.14
CA LYS A 67 -13.44 7.73 6.23
C LYS A 67 -13.32 9.18 5.74
N SER A 68 -12.45 9.47 4.78
CA SER A 68 -12.36 10.83 4.21
C SER A 68 -13.70 11.26 3.60
N PHE A 69 -14.38 10.38 2.85
CA PHE A 69 -15.72 10.66 2.35
C PHE A 69 -16.76 10.80 3.48
N SER A 70 -16.66 10.01 4.54
CA SER A 70 -17.56 10.13 5.70
C SER A 70 -17.48 11.49 6.39
N TYR A 71 -16.35 12.20 6.26
CA TYR A 71 -16.10 13.50 6.90
C TYR A 71 -16.24 14.68 5.94
N ALA A 72 -16.56 14.46 4.67
CA ALA A 72 -16.61 15.49 3.64
C ALA A 72 -17.57 16.66 3.98
N MET A 73 -18.63 16.42 4.76
CA MET A 73 -19.62 17.43 5.12
C MET A 73 -19.29 18.20 6.40
N THR A 74 -18.24 17.83 7.12
CA THR A 74 -17.92 18.40 8.45
C THR A 74 -17.81 19.93 8.42
N TYR A 75 -17.08 20.49 7.43
CA TYR A 75 -16.89 21.93 7.33
C TYR A 75 -18.18 22.68 6.96
N PHE A 76 -19.00 22.11 6.07
CA PHE A 76 -20.30 22.69 5.73
C PHE A 76 -21.24 22.72 6.93
N ILE A 77 -21.23 21.65 7.73
CA ILE A 77 -22.04 21.56 8.96
C ILE A 77 -21.57 22.59 9.98
N LEU A 78 -20.26 22.72 10.23
CA LEU A 78 -19.74 23.73 11.16
C LEU A 78 -20.06 25.16 10.73
N ASN A 79 -20.06 25.44 9.43
CA ASN A 79 -20.41 26.76 8.93
C ASN A 79 -21.89 27.08 9.12
N ASN A 80 -22.77 26.08 9.00
CA ASN A 80 -24.21 26.24 9.19
C ASN A 80 -24.63 26.21 10.67
N HIS A 81 -23.87 25.46 11.49
CA HIS A 81 -24.09 25.28 12.92
C HIS A 81 -22.80 25.63 13.68
N PRO A 82 -22.44 26.92 13.79
CA PRO A 82 -21.24 27.35 14.51
C PRO A 82 -21.27 26.99 16.00
N GLU A 83 -22.44 26.70 16.54
CA GLU A 83 -22.65 26.20 17.90
C GLU A 83 -22.22 24.74 18.09
N TYR A 84 -22.05 23.96 17.02
CA TYR A 84 -21.63 22.57 17.13
C TYR A 84 -20.15 22.47 17.51
N THR A 85 -19.86 21.56 18.44
CA THR A 85 -18.48 21.13 18.68
C THR A 85 -17.94 20.36 17.48
N MET A 86 -16.61 20.32 17.33
CA MET A 86 -15.93 19.59 16.26
C MET A 86 -16.41 18.13 16.13
N ASN A 87 -16.56 17.42 17.26
CA ASN A 87 -17.03 16.04 17.27
C ASN A 87 -18.52 15.90 16.89
N GLN A 88 -19.36 16.89 17.24
CA GLN A 88 -20.76 16.90 16.82
C GLN A 88 -20.87 17.06 15.31
N ALA A 89 -20.13 18.00 14.71
CA ALA A 89 -20.13 18.18 13.26
C ALA A 89 -19.57 16.96 12.50
N ILE A 90 -18.50 16.33 13.00
CA ILE A 90 -17.96 15.09 12.42
C ILE A 90 -18.98 13.94 12.52
N THR A 91 -19.69 13.84 13.64
CA THR A 91 -20.71 12.81 13.85
C THR A 91 -21.91 13.02 12.93
N GLU A 92 -22.32 14.26 12.77
CA GLU A 92 -23.40 14.62 11.86
C GLU A 92 -23.00 14.40 10.39
N SER A 93 -21.76 14.74 10.01
CA SER A 93 -21.21 14.41 8.68
C SER A 93 -21.26 12.91 8.42
N ARG A 94 -20.85 12.08 9.39
CA ARG A 94 -20.93 10.62 9.25
C ARG A 94 -22.36 10.13 9.06
N ARG A 95 -23.33 10.73 9.76
CA ARG A 95 -24.76 10.39 9.68
C ARG A 95 -25.32 10.74 8.30
N ILE A 96 -25.04 11.93 7.79
CA ILE A 96 -25.48 12.39 6.47
C ILE A 96 -24.85 11.53 5.37
N MET A 97 -23.54 11.24 5.50
CA MET A 97 -22.80 10.43 4.53
C MET A 97 -23.09 8.94 4.65
N ASP A 98 -23.94 8.49 5.57
CA ASP A 98 -24.35 7.09 5.59
C ASP A 98 -25.28 6.77 4.42
N GLY A 99 -24.99 5.67 3.71
CA GLY A 99 -25.62 5.36 2.41
C GLY A 99 -25.15 6.23 1.22
N HIS A 100 -24.60 7.42 1.44
CA HIS A 100 -24.25 8.37 0.36
C HIS A 100 -22.77 8.36 -0.06
N LYS A 101 -21.89 7.59 0.60
CA LYS A 101 -20.44 7.57 0.30
C LYS A 101 -20.13 7.18 -1.16
N MET A 102 -20.86 6.20 -1.69
CA MET A 102 -20.69 5.76 -3.09
C MET A 102 -21.20 6.80 -4.08
N ALA A 103 -22.33 7.46 -3.79
CA ALA A 103 -22.82 8.56 -4.61
C ALA A 103 -21.81 9.71 -4.65
N TYR A 104 -21.23 10.06 -3.50
CA TYR A 104 -20.16 11.07 -3.42
C TYR A 104 -18.91 10.67 -4.21
N PHE A 105 -18.50 9.40 -4.15
CA PHE A 105 -17.39 8.89 -4.97
C PHE A 105 -17.66 9.03 -6.47
N LEU A 106 -18.86 8.68 -6.93
CA LEU A 106 -19.25 8.86 -8.34
C LEU A 106 -19.27 10.32 -8.77
N VAL A 107 -19.69 11.23 -7.88
CA VAL A 107 -19.60 12.67 -8.10
C VAL A 107 -18.14 13.11 -8.22
N CYS A 108 -17.25 12.69 -7.30
CA CYS A 108 -15.82 12.99 -7.44
C CYS A 108 -15.24 12.44 -8.75
N LEU A 109 -15.66 11.24 -9.18
CA LEU A 109 -15.22 10.63 -10.43
C LEU A 109 -15.73 11.38 -11.65
N SER A 110 -16.96 11.89 -11.63
CA SER A 110 -17.47 12.72 -12.73
C SER A 110 -16.65 14.00 -12.85
N PHE A 111 -16.28 14.64 -11.74
CA PHE A 111 -15.44 15.85 -11.70
C PHE A 111 -14.01 15.64 -12.20
N ILE A 112 -13.44 14.44 -12.12
CA ILE A 112 -12.11 14.14 -12.70
C ILE A 112 -12.11 14.39 -14.22
N GLY A 113 -13.20 14.09 -14.91
CA GLY A 113 -13.33 14.35 -16.35
C GLY A 113 -13.46 15.84 -16.73
N TRP A 114 -13.82 16.71 -15.79
CA TRP A 114 -13.93 18.16 -16.01
C TRP A 114 -12.65 18.92 -15.63
N PHE A 115 -11.78 18.31 -14.83
CA PHE A 115 -10.52 18.91 -14.39
C PHE A 115 -9.39 18.70 -15.42
N LEU A 116 -9.59 17.86 -16.44
CA LEU A 116 -8.64 17.59 -17.51
C LEU A 116 -8.93 18.45 -18.76
#